data_AF-A0A7X8US83-F1
#
_entry.id   AF-A0A7X8US83-F1
#
_cell.length_a   1.000
_cell.length_b   1.000
_cell.length_c   1.000
_cell.angle_alpha   90.00
_cell.angle_beta   90.00
_cell.angle_gamma   90.00
#
_symmetry.space_group_name_H-M   'P 1'
#
loop_
_entity.id
_entity.type
_entity.pdbx_description
1 polymer ?
#
loop_
_entity_poly.entity_id
_entity_poly.type
_entity_poly.pdbx_seq_one_letter_code
_entity_poly.pdbx_strand_id
1 'polypeptide(L)' 'MITLHPNILEHGGKKTFVVLPYEEFLLIEEELEKHEDLKALREAKAEEADAPTTSLDEARKGLGL' A
#
# COMPACT_ATOMS: atom_id res chain seq x y z
N MET A 1 -6.65 -8.49 -6.42
CA MET A 1 -6.85 -8.09 -7.82
C MET A 1 -8.18 -7.37 -7.88
N ILE A 2 -8.14 -6.04 -8.00
CA ILE A 2 -9.34 -5.21 -8.07
C ILE A 2 -10.02 -5.38 -9.43
N THR A 3 -11.34 -5.37 -9.47
CA THR A 3 -12.13 -5.40 -10.71
C THR A 3 -12.60 -3.99 -11.00
N LEU A 4 -12.29 -3.50 -12.21
CA LEU A 4 -12.60 -2.14 -12.65
C LEU A 4 -13.45 -2.18 -13.92
N HIS A 5 -14.38 -1.23 -14.04
CA HIS A 5 -15.27 -1.05 -15.19
C HIS A 5 -15.08 0.36 -15.79
N PRO A 6 -13.89 0.65 -16.35
CA PRO A 6 -13.60 1.96 -16.91
C PRO A 6 -14.40 2.23 -18.19
N ASN A 7 -14.91 3.46 -18.30
CA ASN A 7 -15.34 4.01 -19.59
C ASN A 7 -14.22 4.88 -20.17
N ILE A 8 -13.71 4.49 -21.34
CA ILE A 8 -12.56 5.16 -21.97
C ILE A 8 -13.05 6.17 -23.00
N LEU A 9 -12.61 7.41 -22.86
CA LEU A 9 -12.90 8.49 -23.80
C LEU A 9 -11.73 8.67 -24.77
N GLU A 10 -12.05 8.69 -26.06
CA GLU A 10 -11.07 8.83 -27.14
C GLU A 10 -11.17 10.20 -27.81
N HIS A 11 -10.02 10.77 -28.19
CA HIS A 11 -9.92 11.97 -29.00
C HIS A 11 -8.99 11.70 -30.18
N GLY A 12 -9.45 11.91 -31.41
CA GLY A 12 -8.69 11.60 -32.62
C GLY A 12 -8.28 10.12 -32.74
N GLY A 13 -9.11 9.20 -32.24
CA GLY A 13 -8.83 7.76 -32.21
C GLY A 13 -7.79 7.33 -31.17
N LYS A 14 -7.42 8.22 -30.24
CA LYS A 14 -6.51 7.91 -29.12
C LYS A 14 -7.25 7.98 -27.79
N LYS A 15 -7.09 6.93 -26.98
CA LYS A 15 -7.54 6.89 -25.58
C LYS A 15 -6.86 7.99 -24.80
N THR A 16 -7.65 8.96 -24.32
CA THR A 16 -7.12 10.18 -23.70
C THR A 16 -7.56 10.32 -22.25
N PHE A 17 -8.81 9.93 -21.93
CA PHE A 17 -9.33 9.99 -20.57
C PHE A 17 -10.02 8.70 -20.18
N VAL A 18 -10.14 8.44 -18.88
CA VAL A 18 -10.93 7.36 -18.32
C VAL A 18 -11.91 7.94 -17.30
N VAL A 19 -13.13 7.46 -17.34
CA VAL A 19 -14.16 7.73 -16.34
C VAL A 19 -14.37 6.45 -15.57
N LEU A 20 -14.22 6.55 -14.25
CA LEU A 20 -14.40 5.45 -13.31
C LEU A 20 -15.56 5.79 -12.36
N PRO A 21 -16.36 4.80 -11.94
CA PRO A 21 -17.16 4.92 -10.74
C PRO A 21 -16.27 5.36 -9.57
N TYR A 22 -16.80 6.22 -8.70
CA TYR A 22 -16.01 6.77 -7.60
C TYR A 22 -15.51 5.68 -6.63
N GLU A 23 -16.33 4.66 -6.38
CA GLU A 23 -15.93 3.50 -5.57
C GLU A 23 -14.74 2.75 -6.16
N GLU A 24 -14.68 2.63 -7.49
CA GLU A 24 -13.54 1.99 -8.17
C GLU A 24 -12.27 2.84 -8.11
N PHE A 25 -12.41 4.17 -8.16
CA PHE A 25 -11.29 5.08 -7.92
C PHE A 25 -10.72 4.90 -6.50
N LEU A 26 -11.58 4.85 -5.48
CA LEU A 26 -11.17 4.62 -4.10
C LEU A 26 -10.47 3.26 -3.92
N LEU A 27 -10.94 2.20 -4.59
CA LEU A 27 -10.29 0.90 -4.56
C LEU A 27 -8.87 0.94 -5.16
N ILE A 28 -8.63 1.78 -6.17
CA ILE A 28 -7.29 1.99 -6.71
C ILE A 28 -6.40 2.67 -5.69
N GLU A 29 -6.89 3.73 -5.02
CA GLU A 29 -6.13 4.42 -3.97
C GLU A 29 -5.76 3.46 -2.84
N GLU A 30 -6.72 2.68 -2.34
CA GLU A 30 -6.49 1.72 -1.26
C GLU A 30 -5.46 0.64 -1.64
N GLU A 31 -5.49 0.13 -2.86
CA GLU A 31 -4.52 -0.88 -3.32
C GLU A 31 -3.12 -0.29 -3.49
N LEU A 32 -3.01 0.98 -3.91
CA LEU A 32 -1.74 1.70 -3.98
C LEU A 32 -1.17 1.96 -2.58
N GLU A 33 -1.99 2.37 -1.62
CA GLU A 33 -1.57 2.56 -0.23
C GLU A 33 -1.05 1.25 0.38
N LYS A 34 -1.77 0.14 0.19
CA LYS A 34 -1.31 -1.19 0.61
C LYS A 34 0.05 -1.56 0.00
N HIS A 35 0.28 -1.20 -1.26
CA HIS A 35 1.56 -1.45 -1.91
C HIS A 35 2.70 -0.65 -1.24
N GLU A 36 2.48 0.63 -0.93
CA GLU A 36 3.46 1.45 -0.24
C GLU A 36 3.72 0.96 1.19
N ASP A 37 2.69 0.54 1.92
CA ASP A 37 2.85 -0.09 3.24
C ASP A 37 3.71 -1.34 3.19
N LEU A 38 3.51 -2.19 2.17
CA LEU A 38 4.35 -3.38 1.97
C LEU A 38 5.79 -3.03 1.64
N LYS A 39 6.02 -1.96 0.88
CA LYS A 39 7.36 -1.47 0.56
C LYS A 39 8.05 -0.97 1.83
N ALA A 40 7.39 -0.12 2.61
CA ALA A 40 7.89 0.37 3.89
C ALA A 40 8.19 -0.77 4.87
N LEU A 41 7.32 -1.78 4.96
CA LEU A 41 7.56 -2.97 5.79
C LEU A 41 8.81 -3.75 5.34
N ARG A 42 9.04 -3.89 4.03
CA ARG A 42 10.22 -4.58 3.50
C ARG A 42 11.50 -3.80 3.79
N GLU A 43 11.46 -2.48 3.64
CA GLU A 43 12.57 -1.59 3.98
C GLU A 43 12.92 -1.68 5.47
N ALA A 44 11.92 -1.53 6.36
CA ALA A 44 12.12 -1.66 7.81
C ALA A 44 12.68 -3.04 8.20
N LYS A 45 12.19 -4.13 7.58
CA LYS A 45 12.74 -5.47 7.82
C LYS A 45 14.19 -5.63 7.38
N ALA A 46 14.58 -4.96 6.30
CA ALA A 46 15.95 -5.01 5.80
C ALA A 46 16.90 -4.22 6.72
N GLU A 47 16.47 -3.05 7.20
CA GLU A 47 17.24 -2.22 8.13
C GLU A 47 17.42 -2.90 9.50
N GLU A 48 16.37 -3.55 10.00
CA GLU A 48 16.38 -4.22 11.31
C GLU A 48 16.90 -5.67 11.27
N ALA A 49 17.29 -6.18 10.09
CA ALA A 49 17.63 -7.59 9.91
C ALA A 49 18.76 -8.06 10.85
N ASP A 50 19.77 -7.22 11.03
CA ASP A 50 20.95 -7.48 11.88
C ASP A 50 20.98 -6.60 13.13
N ALA A 51 19.89 -5.87 13.41
CA ALA A 51 19.82 -4.97 14.55
C ALA A 51 19.78 -5.77 15.87
N PRO A 52 20.33 -5.22 16.96
CA PRO A 52 20.25 -5.84 18.28
C PRO A 52 18.79 -6.08 18.69
N THR A 53 18.47 -7.32 19.06
CA THR A 53 17.14 -7.70 19.53
C THR A 53 17.10 -7.77 21.06
N THR A 54 15.92 -7.64 21.64
CA THR A 54 15.66 -7.85 23.08
C THR A 54 14.56 -8.88 23.25
N SER A 55 14.51 -9.53 24.42
CA SER A 55 13.43 -10.46 24.72
C SER A 55 12.10 -9.72 24.92
N LEU A 56 10.99 -10.41 24.67
CA LEU A 56 9.66 -9.84 24.87
C LEU A 56 9.43 -9.41 26.34
N ASP A 57 10.00 -10.14 27.31
CA ASP A 57 9.88 -9.83 28.73
C ASP A 57 10.64 -8.55 29.11
N GLU A 58 11.82 -8.33 28.54
CA GLU A 58 12.59 -7.10 28.72
C GLU A 58 11.89 -5.90 28.07
N ALA A 59 11.37 -6.08 26.85
CA ALA A 59 10.60 -5.05 26.16
C ALA A 59 9.35 -4.64 26.96
N ARG A 60 8.61 -5.61 27.52
CA ARG A 60 7.42 -5.34 28.37
C ARG A 60 7.78 -4.55 29.61
N LYS A 61 8.84 -4.96 30.33
CA LYS A 61 9.34 -4.20 31.48
C LYS A 61 9.73 -2.76 31.12
N GLY A 62 10.37 -2.56 29.97
CA GLY A 62 10.74 -1.23 29.46
C GLY A 62 9.53 -0.35 29.12
N LEU A 63 8.42 -0.95 28.68
CA LEU A 63 7.18 -0.28 28.33
C LEU A 63 6.17 -0.17 29.50
N GLY A 64 6.48 -0.75 30.66
CA GLY A 64 5.59 -0.76 31.82
C GLY A 64 4.36 -1.67 31.66
N LEU A 65 4.47 -2.72 30.84
CA LEU A 65 3.42 -3.71 30.54
C LEU A 65 3.63 -5.03 31.31
#